data_AF-A0A1H9KEH3-F1
#
_entry.id   AF-A0A1H9KEH3-F1
#
_cell.length_a   1.000
_cell.length_b   1.000
_cell.length_c   1.000
_cell.angle_alpha   90.00
_cell.angle_beta   90.00
_cell.angle_gamma   90.00
#
_symmetry.space_group_name_H-M   'P 1'
#
loop_
_entity.id
_entity.type
_entity.pdbx_description
1 polymer ?
#
loop_
_entity_poly.entity_id
_entity_poly.type
_entity_poly.pdbx_seq_one_letter_code
_entity_poly.pdbx_strand_id
1 'polypeptide(L)' 'MEHPSVKVNFIGKEGNKYLIKFPDLKIPVSVNKNLYVKMLNSDMYEFMNLPKQYSRVNSA' A
#
# COMPACT_ATOMS: atom_id res chain seq x y z
N MET A 1 14.01 8.32 -17.07
CA MET A 1 12.62 8.79 -17.24
C MET A 1 11.98 8.77 -15.87
N GLU A 2 11.61 9.93 -15.34
CA GLU A 2 10.82 10.00 -14.11
C GLU A 2 9.38 9.65 -14.48
N HIS A 3 8.96 8.42 -14.17
CA HIS A 3 7.55 8.06 -14.25
C HIS A 3 6.89 8.46 -12.93
N PRO A 4 5.78 9.23 -12.95
CA PRO A 4 5.09 9.58 -11.72
C PRO A 4 4.57 8.30 -11.06
N SER A 5 4.83 8.18 -9.76
CA SER A 5 4.32 7.09 -8.92
C SER A 5 2.78 7.04 -8.98
N VAL A 6 2.23 5.83 -8.97
CA VAL A 6 0.78 5.63 -8.92
C VAL A 6 0.32 5.75 -7.48
N LYS A 7 -0.53 6.74 -7.20
CA LYS A 7 -1.12 6.96 -5.88
C LYS A 7 -2.21 5.93 -5.61
N VAL A 8 -2.00 5.09 -4.60
CA VAL A 8 -2.92 4.01 -4.22
C VAL A 8 -3.32 4.11 -2.75
N ASN A 9 -4.46 3.51 -2.40
CA ASN A 9 -4.94 3.42 -1.02
C ASN A 9 -4.99 1.97 -0.55
N PHE A 10 -4.45 1.71 0.64
CA PHE A 10 -4.70 0.48 1.37
C PHE A 10 -6.10 0.53 1.99
N ILE A 11 -6.97 -0.41 1.62
CA ILE A 11 -8.36 -0.46 2.10
C ILE A 11 -8.46 -1.36 3.35
N GLY A 12 -7.72 -2.47 3.37
CA GLY A 12 -7.79 -3.42 4.46
C GLY A 12 -7.25 -4.79 4.08
N LYS A 13 -7.43 -5.75 4.98
CA LYS A 13 -7.00 -7.14 4.80
C LYS A 13 -8.21 -8.06 4.92
N GLU A 14 -8.37 -8.95 3.95
CA GLU A 14 -9.40 -9.98 3.94
C GLU A 14 -8.73 -11.35 3.91
N GLY A 15 -8.80 -12.09 5.02
CA GLY A 15 -8.09 -13.36 5.18
C GLY A 15 -6.59 -13.20 4.96
N ASN A 16 -6.05 -13.78 3.89
CA ASN A 16 -4.62 -13.71 3.53
C ASN A 16 -4.30 -12.71 2.42
N LYS A 17 -5.27 -11.87 2.02
CA LYS A 17 -5.11 -10.90 0.94
C LYS A 17 -5.24 -9.46 1.44
N TYR A 18 -4.59 -8.55 0.76
CA TYR A 18 -4.58 -7.12 1.01
C TYR A 18 -5.37 -6.45 -0.10
N LEU A 19 -6.30 -5.55 0.25
CA LEU A 19 -7.10 -4.82 -0.69
C LEU A 19 -6.48 -3.44 -0.94
N ILE A 20 -6.22 -3.15 -2.22
CA ILE A 20 -5.61 -1.91 -2.68
C ILE A 20 -6.56 -1.24 -3.67
N LYS A 21 -6.91 0.02 -3.42
CA LYS A 21 -7.69 0.85 -4.32
C LYS A 21 -6.75 1.69 -5.20
N PHE A 22 -6.81 1.42 -6.49
CA PHE A 22 -6.15 2.20 -7.53
C PHE A 22 -7.04 3.39 -7.92
N PRO A 23 -6.45 4.49 -8.45
CA PRO A 23 -7.18 5.71 -8.76
C PRO A 23 -8.23 5.46 -9.86
N ASP A 24 -7.86 4.74 -10.91
CA ASP A 24 -8.69 4.55 -12.10
C ASP A 24 -9.55 3.27 -12.08
N LEU A 25 -9.42 2.45 -11.02
CA LEU A 25 -10.20 1.21 -10.89
C LEU A 25 -11.34 1.39 -9.92
N LYS A 26 -12.58 1.12 -10.37
CA LYS A 26 -13.79 1.20 -9.52
C LYS A 26 -13.76 0.20 -8.36
N ILE A 27 -13.24 -1.01 -8.59
CA ILE A 27 -13.20 -2.10 -7.60
C ILE A 27 -11.79 -2.20 -7.01
N PRO A 28 -11.64 -2.43 -5.69
CA PRO A 28 -10.34 -2.70 -5.08
C PRO A 28 -9.70 -3.98 -5.65
N VAL A 29 -8.38 -3.94 -5.80
CA VAL A 29 -7.57 -5.08 -6.24
C VAL A 29 -7.11 -5.86 -5.01
N SER A 30 -7.30 -7.18 -5.06
CA SER A 30 -6.84 -8.09 -4.01
C SER A 30 -5.47 -8.64 -4.34
N VAL A 31 -4.47 -8.36 -3.51
CA VAL A 31 -3.09 -8.82 -3.68
C VAL A 31 -2.66 -9.72 -2.52
N ASN A 32 -1.75 -10.64 -2.78
CA ASN A 32 -1.17 -11.47 -1.72
C ASN A 32 -0.10 -10.69 -0.92
N LYS A 33 0.33 -11.27 0.22
CA LYS A 33 1.33 -10.66 1.10
C LYS A 33 2.65 -10.32 0.40
N ASN A 34 3.16 -11.23 -0.44
CA ASN A 34 4.45 -11.03 -1.10
C ASN A 34 4.41 -9.84 -2.07
N LEU A 35 3.34 -9.75 -2.86
CA LEU A 35 3.14 -8.64 -3.78
C LEU A 35 2.92 -7.32 -3.02
N TYR A 36 2.11 -7.34 -1.97
CA TYR A 36 1.91 -6.15 -1.12
C TYR A 36 3.23 -5.58 -0.59
N VAL A 37 4.10 -6.43 -0.04
CA VAL A 37 5.43 -6.00 0.46
C VAL A 37 6.30 -5.44 -0.66
N LYS A 38 6.26 -6.03 -1.86
CA LYS A 38 7.00 -5.47 -3.01
C LYS A 38 6.47 -4.10 -3.43
N MET A 39 5.14 -3.91 -3.42
CA MET A 39 4.52 -2.63 -3.75
C MET A 39 4.90 -1.55 -2.73
N LEU A 40 4.97 -1.87 -1.44
CA LEU A 40 5.39 -0.93 -0.40
C LEU A 40 6.84 -0.44 -0.56
N ASN A 41 7.72 -1.26 -1.13
CA ASN A 41 9.14 -0.95 -1.29
C ASN A 41 9.49 -0.47 -2.71
N SER A 42 8.50 -0.23 -3.57
CA SER A 42 8.70 0.21 -4.94
C SER A 42 8.39 1.70 -5.06
N ASP A 43 9.24 2.39 -5.81
CA ASP A 43 9.05 3.75 -6.30
C ASP A 43 7.84 3.92 -7.24
N MET A 44 7.33 2.83 -7.81
CA MET A 44 6.17 2.85 -8.70
C MET A 44 4.85 3.16 -7.98
N TYR A 45 4.77 3.00 -6.67
CA TYR A 45 3.53 3.16 -5.91
C TYR A 45 3.71 4.09 -4.72
N GLU A 46 2.77 5.02 -4.55
CA GLU A 46 2.70 5.89 -3.39
C GLU A 46 1.43 5.55 -2.61
N PHE A 47 1.58 5.01 -1.40
CA PHE A 47 0.43 4.67 -0.55
C PHE A 47 0.00 5.86 0.29
N MET A 48 -1.16 6.42 -0.01
CA MET A 48 -1.62 7.68 0.59
C MET A 48 -2.12 7.54 2.04
N ASN A 49 -2.42 6.33 2.50
CA ASN A 49 -3.10 6.07 3.76
C ASN A 49 -2.52 4.90 4.55
N LEU A 50 -1.20 4.69 4.50
CA LEU A 50 -0.57 3.68 5.34
C LEU A 50 -0.92 3.96 6.81
N PRO A 51 -1.50 2.98 7.53
CA PRO A 51 -1.66 3.13 8.96
C PRO A 51 -0.26 3.37 9.55
N LYS A 52 -0.09 4.46 10.30
CA LYS A 52 1.12 4.74 11.06
C LYS A 52 1.37 3.60 12.04
N GLN A 53 2.00 2.52 11.61
CA GLN A 53 2.46 1.47 12.50
C GLN A 53 3.93 1.73 12.81
N TYR A 54 4.12 2.15 14.06
CA TYR A 54 5.37 2.28 14.82
C TYR A 54 6.17 3.58 14.68
N SER A 55 5.53 4.70 15.04
CA SER A 55 6.18 5.62 15.98
C SER A 55 6.08 5.03 17.40
N ARG A 56 6.74 3.90 17.66
CA ARG A 56 7.20 3.57 19.02
C ARG A 56 8.65 4.02 19.09
N VAL A 57 8.84 5.34 19.14
CA VAL A 57 10.04 5.90 19.75
C VAL A 57 9.83 5.78 21.26
N ASN A 58 10.19 4.62 21.82
CA ASN A 58 10.58 4.60 23.22
C ASN A 58 12.00 5.17 23.25
N SER A 59 12.09 6.49 23.38
CA SER A 59 13.29 7.17 23.84
C SER A 59 13.01 7.68 25.25
N ALA A 60 13.58 6.97 26.23
CA ALA A 60 13.87 7.32 27.63
C ALA A 60 13.59 6.13 28.54
#